data_AF-X0VZM0-F1
#
_entry.id   AF-X0VZM0-F1
#
_cell.length_a   1.000
_cell.length_b   1.000
_cell.length_c   1.000
_cell.angle_alpha   90.00
_cell.angle_beta   90.00
_cell.angle_gamma   90.00
#
_symmetry.space_group_name_H-M   'P 1'
#
loop_
_entity.id
_entity.type
_entity.pdbx_description
1 polymer ?
#
loop_
_entity_poly.entity_id
_entity_poly.type
_entity_poly.pdbx_seq_one_letter_code
_entity_poly.pdbx_strand_id
1 'polypeptide(L)'
;LIAQTSEKFIHHYEVFPKRQEDKELIKPTLKAHKQLFGTDPDVLATDKGFYENMKQILKLEKNITTVSICKKGRRNQQEYERESTEEFKDGQRFRAGCEGSISVLKRAFKLGRCLFKGFKHYAASVGCAVFCHNLVLLTKL
;
A
#
# COMPACT_ATOMS: atom_id res chain seq x y z
N LEU A 1 7.14 -3.13 1.78
CA LEU A 1 5.73 -2.89 1.38
C LEU A 1 4.90 -2.67 2.63
N ILE A 2 3.91 -1.78 2.58
CA ILE A 2 2.98 -1.50 3.70
C ILE A 2 1.57 -1.42 3.12
N ALA A 3 0.59 -2.02 3.79
CA ALA A 3 -0.82 -1.81 3.56
C ALA A 3 -1.50 -1.38 4.87
N GLN A 4 -2.39 -0.40 4.78
CA GLN A 4 -3.07 0.18 5.93
C GLN A 4 -4.58 0.32 5.69
N THR A 5 -5.36 0.46 6.76
CA THR A 5 -6.79 0.77 6.72
C THR A 5 -7.04 2.29 6.61
N SER A 6 -8.30 2.70 6.50
CA SER A 6 -8.75 4.11 6.56
C SER A 6 -8.31 4.83 7.82
N GLU A 7 -8.27 4.11 8.94
CA GLU A 7 -7.87 4.61 10.26
C GLU A 7 -6.34 4.73 10.38
N LYS A 8 -5.59 4.42 9.31
CA LYS A 8 -4.11 4.35 9.26
C LYS A 8 -3.52 3.15 9.99
N PHE A 9 -4.33 2.17 10.39
CA PHE A 9 -3.82 0.96 11.03
C PHE A 9 -3.06 0.12 10.00
N ILE A 10 -1.79 -0.18 10.26
CA ILE A 10 -0.97 -0.99 9.36
C ILE A 10 -1.28 -2.47 9.64
N HIS A 11 -2.12 -3.07 8.80
CA HIS A 11 -2.52 -4.46 8.94
C HIS A 11 -1.55 -5.42 8.26
N HIS A 12 -0.73 -4.95 7.31
CA HIS A 12 0.26 -5.76 6.63
C HIS A 12 1.50 -4.94 6.31
N TYR A 13 2.68 -5.55 6.52
CA TYR A 13 3.95 -5.03 6.05
C TYR A 13 4.88 -6.18 5.69
N GLU A 14 5.78 -5.93 4.75
CA GLU A 14 6.79 -6.90 4.33
C GLU A 14 8.12 -6.20 4.04
N VAL A 15 9.20 -6.83 4.50
CA VAL A 15 10.58 -6.36 4.35
C VAL A 15 11.30 -7.32 3.40
N PHE A 16 11.93 -6.78 2.36
CA PHE A 16 12.58 -7.59 1.33
C PHE A 16 14.10 -7.47 1.40
N PRO A 17 14.85 -8.59 1.26
CA PRO A 17 16.31 -8.56 1.26
C PRO A 17 16.90 -8.00 -0.05
N LYS A 18 16.11 -8.03 -1.13
CA LYS A 18 16.43 -7.50 -2.44
C LYS A 18 15.22 -6.74 -2.99
N ARG A 19 15.47 -5.74 -3.82
CA ARG A 19 14.42 -5.00 -4.50
C ARG A 19 13.53 -5.98 -5.29
N GLN A 20 12.22 -5.86 -5.07
CA GLN A 20 11.19 -6.52 -5.86
C GLN A 20 10.56 -5.48 -6.80
N GLU A 21 10.01 -5.94 -7.92
CA GLU A 21 9.24 -5.07 -8.81
C GLU A 21 7.85 -4.82 -8.21
N ASP A 22 7.41 -3.56 -8.16
CA ASP A 22 6.17 -3.18 -7.47
C ASP A 22 4.94 -3.94 -8.01
N LYS A 23 4.87 -4.14 -9.32
CA LYS A 23 3.80 -4.92 -9.99
C LYS A 23 3.65 -6.36 -9.46
N GLU A 24 4.73 -6.96 -8.97
CA GLU A 24 4.74 -8.33 -8.44
C GLU A 24 4.15 -8.40 -7.02
N LEU A 25 4.08 -7.26 -6.33
CA LEU A 25 3.66 -7.16 -4.94
C LEU A 25 2.14 -7.11 -4.75
N ILE A 26 1.35 -6.85 -5.80
CA ILE A 26 -0.12 -6.77 -5.69
C ILE A 26 -0.72 -8.10 -5.20
N LYS A 27 -0.39 -9.20 -5.89
CA LYS A 27 -0.94 -10.52 -5.59
C LYS A 27 -0.65 -10.99 -4.16
N PRO A 28 0.61 -10.96 -3.66
CA PRO A 28 0.88 -11.36 -2.28
C PRO A 28 0.19 -10.45 -1.27
N THR A 29 0.10 -9.14 -1.52
CA THR A 29 -0.60 -8.20 -0.64
C THR A 29 -2.09 -8.50 -0.53
N LEU A 30 -2.77 -8.69 -1.67
CA LEU A 30 -4.19 -9.04 -1.68
C LEU A 30 -4.45 -10.39 -0.99
N LYS A 31 -3.55 -11.37 -1.19
CA LYS A 31 -3.64 -12.65 -0.49
C LYS A 31 -3.51 -12.46 1.03
N ALA A 32 -2.55 -11.66 1.49
CA ALA A 32 -2.37 -11.38 2.91
C ALA A 32 -3.58 -10.64 3.50
N HIS A 33 -4.12 -9.66 2.78
CA HIS A 33 -5.33 -8.94 3.17
C HIS A 33 -6.51 -9.92 3.31
N LYS A 34 -6.75 -10.75 2.30
CA LYS A 34 -7.84 -11.73 2.29
C LYS A 34 -7.70 -12.80 3.38
N GLN A 35 -6.47 -13.19 3.71
CA GLN A 35 -6.22 -14.09 4.84
C GLN A 35 -6.59 -13.46 6.18
N LEU A 36 -6.45 -12.14 6.33
CA LEU A 36 -6.73 -11.43 7.57
C LEU A 36 -8.21 -11.03 7.69
N PHE A 37 -8.83 -10.55 6.61
CA PHE A 37 -10.19 -10.00 6.62
C PHE A 37 -11.25 -10.95 6.04
N GLY A 38 -10.85 -12.04 5.38
CA GLY A 38 -11.75 -12.99 4.72
C GLY A 38 -12.26 -12.54 3.35
N THR A 39 -12.15 -11.25 3.03
CA THR A 39 -12.61 -10.64 1.76
C THR A 39 -11.49 -9.91 1.03
N ASP A 40 -11.73 -9.58 -0.25
CA ASP A 40 -10.89 -8.63 -0.97
C ASP A 40 -11.17 -7.19 -0.47
N PRO A 41 -10.23 -6.24 -0.59
CA PRO A 41 -10.45 -4.87 -0.12
C PRO A 41 -11.45 -4.14 -1.00
N ASP A 42 -12.19 -3.17 -0.43
CA ASP A 42 -13.07 -2.29 -1.22
C ASP A 42 -12.28 -1.36 -2.13
N VAL A 43 -11.13 -0.87 -1.65
CA VAL A 43 -10.26 0.06 -2.37
C VAL A 43 -8.84 -0.47 -2.43
N LEU A 44 -8.31 -0.64 -3.64
CA LEU A 44 -6.90 -0.88 -3.90
C LEU A 44 -6.29 0.37 -4.54
N ALA A 45 -5.56 1.15 -3.76
CA ALA A 45 -4.89 2.36 -4.24
C ALA A 45 -3.37 2.23 -4.14
N THR A 46 -2.67 2.36 -5.27
CA THR A 46 -1.22 2.23 -5.35
C THR A 46 -0.61 3.30 -6.25
N ASP A 47 0.71 3.45 -6.22
CA ASP A 47 1.39 4.28 -7.19
C ASP A 47 1.41 3.64 -8.60
N LYS A 48 1.85 4.40 -9.60
CA LYS A 48 1.92 3.97 -11.01
C LYS A 48 2.92 2.84 -11.27
N GLY A 49 3.85 2.56 -10.36
CA GLY A 49 4.85 1.49 -10.47
C GLY A 49 4.21 0.10 -10.42
N PHE A 50 3.06 -0.01 -9.77
CA PHE A 50 2.27 -1.24 -9.69
C PHE A 50 1.49 -1.56 -10.97
N TYR A 51 1.38 -0.62 -11.91
CA TYR A 51 0.70 -0.85 -13.19
C TYR A 51 1.54 -1.76 -14.11
N GLU A 52 0.98 -2.91 -14.49
CA GLU A 52 1.53 -3.78 -15.52
C GLU A 52 0.86 -3.54 -16.88
N ASN A 53 -0.47 -3.67 -16.94
CA ASN A 53 -1.28 -3.48 -18.14
C ASN A 53 -2.78 -3.38 -17.78
N MET A 54 -3.61 -2.92 -18.71
CA MET A 54 -5.07 -2.82 -18.49
C MET A 54 -5.76 -4.18 -18.26
N LYS A 55 -5.22 -5.32 -18.73
CA LYS A 55 -5.80 -6.64 -18.43
C LYS A 55 -5.69 -6.97 -16.94
N GLN A 56 -4.58 -6.57 -16.31
CA GLN A 56 -4.39 -6.70 -14.86
C GLN A 56 -5.41 -5.84 -14.10
N ILE A 57 -5.57 -4.58 -14.52
CA ILE A 57 -6.53 -3.64 -13.90
C ILE A 57 -7.96 -4.19 -13.98
N LEU A 58 -8.42 -4.57 -15.17
CA LEU A 58 -9.76 -5.15 -15.38
C LEU A 58 -9.96 -6.44 -14.59
N LYS A 59 -8.90 -7.22 -14.34
CA LYS A 59 -8.97 -8.42 -13.49
C LYS A 59 -9.16 -8.06 -12.02
N LEU A 60 -8.51 -7.01 -11.54
CA LEU A 60 -8.64 -6.52 -10.17
C LEU A 60 -10.04 -5.96 -9.92
N GLU A 61 -10.58 -5.19 -10.86
CA GLU A 61 -11.91 -4.57 -10.79
C GLU A 61 -13.07 -5.58 -10.76
N LYS A 62 -12.83 -6.87 -11.06
CA LYS A 62 -13.84 -7.91 -10.88
C LYS A 62 -14.17 -8.20 -9.42
N ASN A 63 -13.21 -8.00 -8.53
CA ASN A 63 -13.31 -8.38 -7.12
C ASN A 63 -13.18 -7.18 -6.17
N ILE A 64 -12.66 -6.05 -6.66
CA ILE A 64 -12.35 -4.85 -5.87
C ILE A 64 -13.17 -3.70 -6.44
N THR A 65 -13.97 -3.08 -5.60
CA THR A 65 -14.91 -2.00 -5.98
C THR A 65 -14.19 -0.81 -6.61
N THR A 66 -13.03 -0.43 -6.08
CA THR A 66 -12.26 0.71 -6.60
C THR A 66 -10.77 0.36 -6.72
N VAL A 67 -10.28 0.27 -7.95
CA VAL A 67 -8.85 0.06 -8.24
C VAL A 67 -8.23 1.39 -8.66
N SER A 68 -7.59 2.09 -7.73
CA SER A 68 -6.92 3.36 -8.00
C SER A 68 -5.44 3.15 -8.29
N ILE A 69 -5.14 2.66 -9.50
CA ILE A 69 -3.78 2.50 -10.04
C ILE A 69 -3.71 3.30 -11.34
N CYS A 70 -2.83 4.30 -11.39
CA CYS A 70 -2.66 5.13 -12.58
C CYS A 70 -1.98 4.33 -13.70
N LYS A 71 -2.46 4.50 -14.94
CA LYS A 71 -1.86 3.94 -16.14
C LYS A 71 -0.46 4.49 -16.33
N LYS A 72 0.50 3.60 -16.61
CA LYS A 72 1.85 4.00 -16.99
C LYS A 72 1.88 4.43 -18.47
N GLY A 73 2.38 5.63 -18.72
CA GLY A 73 2.54 6.19 -20.08
C GLY A 73 1.35 7.02 -20.56
N ARG A 74 1.25 7.22 -21.88
CA ARG A 74 0.17 8.04 -22.48
C ARG A 74 -1.18 7.34 -22.35
N ARG A 75 -2.17 8.08 -21.85
CA ARG A 75 -3.55 7.61 -21.68
C ARG A 75 -4.35 7.82 -22.98
N ASN A 76 -5.22 6.88 -23.29
CA ASN A 76 -6.31 7.08 -24.24
C ASN A 76 -7.51 7.75 -23.53
N GLN A 77 -8.58 8.04 -24.26
CA GLN A 77 -9.75 8.74 -23.74
C GLN A 77 -10.42 7.97 -22.58
N GLN A 78 -10.62 6.66 -22.74
CA GLN A 78 -11.27 5.81 -21.73
C GLN A 78 -10.44 5.70 -20.43
N GLU A 79 -9.12 5.56 -20.56
CA GLU A 79 -8.21 5.54 -19.41
C GLU A 79 -8.17 6.89 -18.69
N TYR A 80 -8.28 8.00 -19.44
CA TYR A 80 -8.39 9.33 -18.85
C TYR A 80 -9.70 9.53 -18.09
N GLU A 81 -10.82 9.11 -18.66
CA GLU A 81 -12.13 9.15 -18.00
C GLU A 81 -12.15 8.31 -16.72
N ARG A 82 -11.60 7.09 -16.78
CA ARG A 82 -11.43 6.22 -15.61
C ARG A 82 -10.63 6.87 -14.49
N GLU A 83 -9.51 7.53 -14.82
CA GLU A 83 -8.69 8.21 -13.81
C GLU A 83 -9.28 9.54 -13.32
N SER A 84 -10.36 10.01 -13.95
CA SER A 84 -11.02 11.28 -13.64
C SER A 84 -12.28 11.12 -12.79
N THR A 85 -12.73 9.89 -12.52
CA THR A 85 -13.87 9.64 -11.63
C THR A 85 -13.53 10.03 -10.19
N GLU A 86 -14.56 10.34 -9.38
CA GLU A 86 -14.32 10.78 -8.01
C GLU A 86 -13.80 9.65 -7.12
N GLU A 87 -14.28 8.41 -7.33
CA GLU A 87 -13.80 7.23 -6.62
C GLU A 87 -12.31 6.98 -6.88
N PHE A 88 -11.88 7.18 -8.13
CA PHE A 88 -10.47 7.05 -8.49
C PHE A 88 -9.62 8.10 -7.78
N LYS A 89 -10.08 9.36 -7.78
CA LYS A 89 -9.39 10.47 -7.10
C LYS A 89 -9.34 10.24 -5.60
N ASP A 90 -10.42 9.80 -4.99
CA ASP A 90 -10.48 9.51 -3.56
C ASP A 90 -9.54 8.35 -3.18
N GLY A 91 -9.44 7.33 -4.02
CA GLY A 91 -8.40 6.31 -3.90
C GLY A 91 -6.98 6.91 -3.94
N GLN A 92 -6.71 7.87 -4.84
CA GLN A 92 -5.42 8.56 -4.89
C GLN A 92 -5.19 9.48 -3.68
N ARG A 93 -6.24 10.12 -3.13
CA ARG A 93 -6.16 10.90 -1.88
C ARG A 93 -5.83 9.98 -0.70
N PHE A 94 -6.48 8.82 -0.61
CA PHE A 94 -6.17 7.79 0.39
C PHE A 94 -4.70 7.33 0.28
N ARG A 95 -4.23 7.02 -0.94
CA ARG A 95 -2.83 6.68 -1.20
C ARG A 95 -1.86 7.78 -0.75
N ALA A 96 -2.15 9.05 -1.04
CA ALA A 96 -1.35 10.17 -0.57
C ALA A 96 -1.32 10.26 0.97
N GLY A 97 -2.42 9.92 1.64
CA GLY A 97 -2.48 9.76 3.09
C GLY A 97 -1.50 8.71 3.63
N CYS A 98 -1.31 7.60 2.92
CA CYS A 98 -0.31 6.57 3.27
C CYS A 98 1.13 7.11 3.23
N GLU A 99 1.45 8.07 2.35
CA GLU A 99 2.77 8.72 2.34
C GLU A 99 3.01 9.49 3.65
N GLY A 100 1.94 10.08 4.22
CA GLY A 100 1.94 10.67 5.55
C GLY A 100 2.32 9.66 6.63
N SER A 101 1.71 8.47 6.64
CA SER A 101 2.05 7.39 7.57
C SER A 101 3.51 6.94 7.44
N ILE A 102 4.02 6.79 6.21
CA ILE A 102 5.44 6.47 5.97
C ILE A 102 6.35 7.57 6.53
N SER A 103 5.96 8.84 6.36
CA SER A 103 6.67 9.99 6.90
C SER A 103 6.76 9.95 8.43
N VAL A 104 5.64 9.62 9.10
CA VAL A 104 5.56 9.44 10.55
C VAL A 104 6.45 8.28 11.00
N LEU A 105 6.39 7.12 10.33
CA LEU A 105 7.25 5.98 10.64
C LEU A 105 8.75 6.36 10.55
N LYS A 106 9.14 7.12 9.52
CA LYS A 106 10.53 7.56 9.35
C LYS A 106 11.00 8.52 10.45
N ARG A 107 10.19 9.53 10.79
CA ARG A 107 10.58 10.63 11.68
C ARG A 107 10.32 10.35 13.16
N ALA A 108 9.11 9.89 13.49
CA ALA A 108 8.67 9.64 14.86
C ALA A 108 9.12 8.25 15.34
N PHE A 109 8.99 7.22 14.50
CA PHE A 109 9.36 5.84 14.84
C PHE A 109 10.74 5.42 14.31
N LYS A 110 11.57 6.41 13.93
CA LYS A 110 12.99 6.27 13.58
C LYS A 110 13.32 5.31 12.43
N LEU A 111 12.37 5.00 11.53
CA LEU A 111 12.66 4.21 10.33
C LEU A 111 13.55 4.90 9.30
N GLY A 112 13.85 6.19 9.47
CA GLY A 112 14.81 6.89 8.61
C GLY A 112 16.25 6.38 8.74
N ARG A 113 16.59 5.65 9.81
CA ARG A 113 17.93 5.10 10.04
C ARG A 113 17.86 3.78 10.81
N CYS A 114 18.50 2.74 10.28
CA CYS A 114 18.68 1.48 11.01
C CYS A 114 20.10 1.40 11.57
N LEU A 115 20.22 1.22 12.89
CA LEU A 115 21.51 1.00 13.57
C LEU A 115 21.89 -0.48 13.68
N PHE A 116 20.93 -1.37 13.40
CA PHE A 116 21.15 -2.80 13.44
C PHE A 116 21.83 -3.32 12.18
N LYS A 117 22.74 -4.28 12.36
CA LYS A 117 23.46 -4.93 11.26
C LYS A 117 22.74 -6.20 10.83
N GLY A 118 22.71 -6.47 9.53
CA GLY A 118 22.13 -7.69 8.95
C GLY A 118 20.61 -7.64 8.76
N PHE A 119 20.12 -8.41 7.79
CA PHE A 119 18.73 -8.37 7.33
C PHE A 119 17.72 -8.73 8.43
N LYS A 120 17.99 -9.78 9.21
CA LYS A 120 17.12 -10.21 10.32
C LYS A 120 16.84 -9.07 11.30
N HIS A 121 17.89 -8.37 11.72
CA HIS A 121 17.77 -7.30 12.69
C HIS A 121 17.16 -6.02 12.07
N TYR A 122 17.43 -5.75 10.80
CA TYR A 122 16.73 -4.71 10.04
C TYR A 122 15.22 -4.97 9.98
N ALA A 123 14.80 -6.18 9.60
CA ALA A 123 13.39 -6.55 9.55
C ALA A 123 12.71 -6.46 10.93
N ALA A 124 13.40 -6.89 11.99
CA ALA A 124 12.92 -6.72 13.37
C ALA A 124 12.71 -5.24 13.74
N SER A 125 13.63 -4.35 13.35
CA SER A 125 13.48 -2.91 13.60
C SER A 125 12.29 -2.29 12.89
N VAL A 126 12.00 -2.74 11.66
CA VAL A 126 10.80 -2.33 10.92
C VAL A 126 9.55 -2.80 11.63
N GLY A 127 9.53 -4.07 12.07
CA GLY A 127 8.42 -4.63 12.83
C GLY A 127 8.15 -3.87 14.13
N CYS A 128 9.18 -3.54 14.90
CA CYS A 128 9.03 -2.73 16.12
C CYS A 128 8.43 -1.35 15.82
N ALA A 129 8.87 -0.67 14.76
CA ALA A 129 8.32 0.64 14.41
C ALA A 129 6.85 0.57 14.00
N VAL A 130 6.47 -0.43 13.20
CA VAL A 130 5.07 -0.66 12.81
C VAL A 130 4.20 -1.00 14.03
N PHE A 131 4.70 -1.87 14.91
CA PHE A 131 4.01 -2.21 16.16
C PHE A 131 3.78 -0.99 17.04
N CYS A 132 4.82 -0.20 17.32
CA CYS A 132 4.71 1.02 18.12
C CYS A 132 3.78 2.06 17.46
N HIS A 133 3.82 2.20 16.13
CA HIS A 133 2.91 3.06 15.40
C HIS A 133 1.45 2.65 15.60
N ASN A 134 1.14 1.38 15.40
CA ASN A 134 -0.22 0.86 15.59
C ASN A 134 -0.66 0.99 17.06
N LEU A 135 0.23 0.78 18.04
CA LEU A 135 -0.08 0.97 19.45
C LEU A 135 -0.48 2.42 19.76
N VAL A 136 0.31 3.40 19.29
CA VAL A 136 -0.02 4.83 19.47
C VAL A 136 -1.33 5.18 18.77
N LEU A 137 -1.60 4.60 17.59
CA LEU A 137 -2.87 4.81 16.91
C LEU A 137 -4.05 4.29 17.74
N LEU A 138 -3.95 3.08 18.29
CA LEU A 138 -5.00 2.47 19.11
C LEU A 138 -5.30 3.26 20.40
N THR A 139 -4.34 4.00 20.95
CA THR A 139 -4.60 4.88 22.11
C THR A 139 -5.40 6.15 21.77
N LYS A 140 -5.59 6.44 20.49
CA LYS A 140 -6.29 7.64 19.99
C LYS A 140 -7.64 7.31 19.34
N LEU A 141 -7.90 6.02 19.13
CA LEU A 141 -9.19 5.49 18.68
C LEU A 141 -10.08 5.28 19.91
#